data_AF-A0A7S1H929-F1
#
_entry.id   AF-A0A7S1H929-F1
#
_cell.length_a   1.000
_cell.length_b   1.000
_cell.length_c   1.000
_cell.angle_alpha   90.00
_cell.angle_beta   90.00
_cell.angle_gamma   90.00
#
_symmetry.space_group_name_H-M   'P 1'
#
loop_
_entity.id
_entity.type
_entity.pdbx_description
1 polymer ?
#
loop_
_entity_poly.entity_id
_entity_poly.type
_entity_poly.pdbx_seq_one_letter_code
_entity_poly.pdbx_strand_id
1 'polypeptide(L)'
;NAGWPKGHEKDKAHVTGRSKLCLAFENSLDEDYVTEKLFDCLRGGAVPIVGGSASVRKFVPPGAAIFLEDYDTIEDIAAAVKTVGEDERIWNKMRSWIHQRDSPEWTEWEALMRRVK
;
A
#
# COMPACT_ATOMS: atom_id res chain seq x y z
N ASN A 1 25.78 2.83 16.09
CA ASN A 1 24.42 2.89 16.67
C ASN A 1 23.87 4.31 16.58
N ALA A 2 23.41 4.71 15.40
CA ALA A 2 22.66 5.97 15.27
C ALA A 2 21.27 5.72 15.87
N GLY A 3 20.95 6.42 16.97
CA GLY A 3 19.65 6.32 17.60
C GLY A 3 18.53 6.80 16.68
N TRP A 4 17.32 6.29 16.91
CA TRP A 4 16.12 6.68 16.19
C TRP A 4 15.93 8.21 16.21
N PRO A 5 15.61 8.84 15.06
CA PRO A 5 15.31 10.27 15.02
C PRO A 5 14.13 10.60 15.93
N LYS A 6 14.35 11.40 16.98
CA LYS A 6 13.28 11.84 17.87
C LYS A 6 12.35 12.81 17.15
N GLY A 7 11.04 12.54 17.18
CA GLY A 7 10.01 13.52 16.76
C GLY A 7 8.93 13.04 15.79
N HIS A 8 9.01 11.82 15.25
CA HIS A 8 8.05 11.31 14.26
C HIS A 8 7.18 10.13 14.75
N GLU A 9 7.31 9.74 16.02
CA GLU A 9 6.65 8.53 16.56
C GLU A 9 5.13 8.57 16.59
N LYS A 10 4.49 9.74 16.38
CA LYS A 10 3.06 9.90 16.68
C LYS A 10 2.15 10.28 15.52
N ASP A 11 2.68 10.47 14.32
CA ASP A 11 1.83 10.82 13.18
C ASP A 11 2.15 9.97 11.94
N LYS A 12 1.69 8.71 12.02
CA LYS A 12 1.75 7.73 10.92
C LYS A 12 1.14 8.31 9.65
N ALA A 13 0.03 9.05 9.77
CA ALA A 13 -0.65 9.70 8.65
C ALA A 13 0.19 10.80 8.00
N HIS A 14 0.94 11.57 8.80
CA HIS A 14 1.85 12.59 8.28
C HIS A 14 3.02 12.01 7.47
N VAL A 15 3.56 10.85 7.88
CA VAL A 15 4.66 10.18 7.19
C VAL A 15 4.17 9.41 5.96
N THR A 16 3.03 8.72 6.05
CA THR A 16 2.44 8.03 4.89
C THR A 16 1.96 9.02 3.82
N GLY A 17 1.41 10.17 4.22
CA GLY A 17 0.99 11.24 3.29
C GLY A 17 2.13 11.93 2.52
N ARG A 18 3.38 11.71 2.91
CA ARG A 18 4.58 12.28 2.26
C ARG A 18 5.41 11.26 1.47
N SER A 19 5.07 9.98 1.57
CA SER A 19 5.85 8.90 0.96
C SER A 19 5.13 8.40 -0.30
N LYS A 20 5.84 8.26 -1.42
CA LYS A 20 5.27 7.69 -2.66
C LYS A 20 4.89 6.22 -2.48
N LEU A 21 5.67 5.50 -1.68
CA LEU A 21 5.58 4.08 -1.41
C LEU A 21 5.49 3.82 0.10
N CYS A 22 4.87 2.72 0.50
CA CYS A 22 4.64 2.38 1.91
C CYS A 22 4.72 0.85 2.10
N LEU A 23 5.46 0.38 3.10
CA LEU A 23 5.59 -1.05 3.39
C LEU A 23 4.37 -1.53 4.19
N ALA A 24 3.64 -2.50 3.63
CA ALA A 24 2.46 -3.11 4.22
C ALA A 24 2.67 -4.62 4.36
N PHE A 25 3.66 -5.01 5.17
CA PHE A 25 3.96 -6.41 5.42
C PHE A 25 3.15 -6.88 6.62
N GLU A 26 2.46 -8.00 6.44
CA GLU A 26 1.73 -8.63 7.51
C GLU A 26 2.64 -9.48 8.39
N ASN A 27 2.29 -9.57 9.67
CA ASN A 27 3.11 -10.28 10.66
C ASN A 27 3.03 -11.82 10.51
N SER A 28 2.06 -12.32 9.73
CA SER A 28 1.88 -13.72 9.37
C SER A 28 1.30 -13.81 7.94
N LEU A 29 1.45 -14.99 7.31
CA LEU A 29 0.93 -15.28 5.98
C LEU A 29 -0.48 -15.90 6.03
N ASP A 30 -1.23 -15.66 7.10
CA ASP A 30 -2.55 -16.26 7.30
C ASP A 30 -3.55 -15.75 6.26
N GLU A 31 -4.41 -16.65 5.77
CA GLU A 31 -5.49 -16.28 4.85
C GLU A 31 -6.38 -15.20 5.48
N ASP A 32 -6.64 -14.14 4.71
CA ASP A 32 -7.48 -12.99 5.07
C ASP A 32 -6.95 -12.14 6.23
N TYR A 33 -5.72 -12.37 6.67
CA TYR A 33 -5.06 -11.54 7.67
C TYR A 33 -4.58 -10.24 7.02
N VAL A 34 -5.42 -9.21 7.09
CA VAL A 34 -5.13 -7.86 6.62
C VAL A 34 -5.28 -6.89 7.78
N THR A 35 -4.20 -6.16 8.09
CA THR A 35 -4.17 -5.18 9.18
C THR A 35 -4.28 -3.75 8.64
N GLU A 36 -4.32 -2.79 9.55
CA GLU A 36 -4.37 -1.35 9.25
C GLU A 36 -3.21 -0.85 8.37
N LYS A 37 -2.11 -1.62 8.25
CA LYS A 37 -0.91 -1.21 7.49
C LYS A 37 -1.23 -0.94 6.02
N LEU A 38 -1.88 -1.89 5.34
CA LEU A 38 -2.28 -1.74 3.94
C LEU A 38 -3.19 -0.52 3.76
N PHE A 39 -4.17 -0.41 4.64
CA PHE A 39 -5.19 0.61 4.56
C PHE A 39 -4.66 2.02 4.84
N ASP A 40 -3.71 2.15 5.76
CA ASP A 40 -3.05 3.43 6.04
C ASP A 40 -2.15 3.90 4.90
N CYS A 41 -1.52 2.97 4.16
CA CYS A 41 -0.81 3.30 2.93
C CYS A 41 -1.77 3.87 1.88
N LEU A 42 -2.89 3.18 1.63
CA LEU A 42 -3.88 3.60 0.63
C LEU A 42 -4.54 4.94 1.01
N ARG A 43 -4.95 5.12 2.28
CA ARG A 43 -5.51 6.39 2.77
C ARG A 43 -4.53 7.56 2.66
N GLY A 44 -3.23 7.29 2.84
CA GLY A 44 -2.17 8.28 2.65
C GLY A 44 -1.88 8.62 1.18
N GLY A 45 -2.50 7.91 0.23
CA GLY A 45 -2.21 8.07 -1.20
C GLY A 45 -0.83 7.53 -1.59
N ALA A 46 -0.26 6.64 -0.78
CA ALA A 46 0.97 5.92 -1.11
C ALA A 46 0.65 4.60 -1.84
N VAL A 47 1.58 4.13 -2.65
CA VAL A 47 1.52 2.79 -3.27
C VAL A 47 2.04 1.76 -2.24
N PRO A 48 1.19 0.85 -1.72
CA PRO A 48 1.65 -0.20 -0.82
C PRO A 48 2.55 -1.22 -1.52
N ILE A 49 3.60 -1.64 -0.82
CA ILE A 49 4.40 -2.82 -1.11
C ILE A 49 3.94 -3.88 -0.11
N VAL A 50 3.27 -4.91 -0.61
CA VAL A 50 2.51 -5.89 0.17
C VAL A 50 3.27 -7.20 0.22
N GLY A 51 3.52 -7.69 1.42
CA GLY A 51 3.95 -9.07 1.68
C GLY A 51 2.96 -9.71 2.64
N GLY A 52 2.30 -10.79 2.22
CA GLY A 52 1.19 -11.38 2.96
C GLY A 52 0.50 -12.52 2.21
N SER A 53 -0.71 -12.88 2.63
CA SER A 53 -1.50 -13.88 1.90
C SER A 53 -1.99 -13.34 0.54
N ALA A 54 -2.12 -14.22 -0.46
CA ALA A 54 -2.67 -13.86 -1.77
C ALA A 54 -4.09 -13.26 -1.68
N SER A 55 -4.84 -13.57 -0.61
CA SER A 55 -6.17 -13.03 -0.40
C SER A 55 -6.19 -11.52 -0.10
N VAL A 56 -5.05 -10.92 0.29
CA VAL A 56 -4.90 -9.46 0.50
C VAL A 56 -5.31 -8.68 -0.76
N ARG A 57 -5.11 -9.25 -1.95
CA ARG A 57 -5.44 -8.62 -3.25
C ARG A 57 -6.90 -8.18 -3.36
N LYS A 58 -7.84 -8.89 -2.70
CA LYS A 58 -9.27 -8.54 -2.74
C LYS A 58 -9.60 -7.20 -2.07
N PHE A 59 -8.67 -6.68 -1.26
CA PHE A 59 -8.80 -5.41 -0.54
C PHE A 59 -8.07 -4.26 -1.22
N VAL A 60 -7.40 -4.51 -2.35
CA VAL A 60 -6.57 -3.54 -3.06
C VAL A 60 -7.23 -3.17 -4.39
N PRO A 61 -7.39 -1.87 -4.70
CA PRO A 61 -7.83 -1.48 -6.04
C PRO A 61 -6.91 -2.07 -7.12
N PRO A 62 -7.44 -2.56 -8.25
CA PRO A 62 -6.62 -3.20 -9.28
C PRO A 62 -5.42 -2.33 -9.71
N GLY A 63 -4.21 -2.90 -9.63
CA GLY A 63 -2.97 -2.20 -10.01
C GLY A 63 -2.47 -1.15 -9.01
N ALA A 64 -3.05 -1.07 -7.80
CA ALA A 64 -2.68 -0.06 -6.80
C ALA A 64 -1.53 -0.47 -5.87
N ALA A 65 -0.98 -1.68 -6.00
CA ALA A 65 0.06 -2.20 -5.10
C ALA A 65 1.14 -2.97 -5.85
N ILE A 66 2.30 -3.08 -5.21
CA ILE A 66 3.36 -4.03 -5.55
C ILE A 66 3.21 -5.21 -4.61
N PHE A 67 2.88 -6.40 -5.13
CA PHE A 67 2.81 -7.62 -4.33
C PHE A 67 4.14 -8.36 -4.45
N LEU A 68 4.76 -8.71 -3.33
CA LEU A 68 6.04 -9.43 -3.36
C LEU A 68 5.90 -10.78 -4.06
N GLU A 69 4.72 -11.40 -3.98
CA GLU A 69 4.41 -12.70 -4.56
C GLU A 69 4.32 -12.68 -6.10
N ASP A 70 4.32 -11.49 -6.73
CA ASP A 70 4.36 -11.34 -8.20
C ASP A 70 5.78 -11.41 -8.78
N TYR A 71 6.81 -11.54 -7.94
CA TYR A 71 8.22 -11.47 -8.36
C TYR A 71 9.00 -12.70 -7.90
N ASP A 72 9.92 -13.16 -8.76
CA ASP A 72 10.75 -14.34 -8.48
C ASP A 72 11.93 -14.02 -7.56
N THR A 73 12.41 -12.77 -7.55
CA THR A 73 13.62 -12.35 -6.82
C THR A 73 13.46 -11.03 -6.07
N ILE A 74 14.31 -10.82 -5.05
CA ILE A 74 14.38 -9.55 -4.31
C ILE A 74 14.89 -8.43 -5.22
N GLU A 75 15.75 -8.75 -6.18
CA GLU A 75 16.26 -7.83 -7.18
C GLU A 75 15.13 -7.29 -8.07
N ASP A 76 14.19 -8.14 -8.49
CA ASP A 76 13.04 -7.73 -9.29
C ASP A 76 12.08 -6.84 -8.48
N ILE A 77 11.87 -7.17 -7.20
CA ILE A 77 11.11 -6.32 -6.27
C ILE A 77 11.76 -4.95 -6.15
N ALA A 78 13.08 -4.91 -5.92
CA ALA A 78 13.83 -3.66 -5.78
C ALA A 78 13.77 -2.82 -7.07
N ALA A 79 13.84 -3.45 -8.23
CA ALA A 79 13.68 -2.79 -9.52
C ALA A 79 12.28 -2.18 -9.67
N ALA A 80 11.21 -2.93 -9.36
CA ALA A 80 9.85 -2.43 -9.41
C ALA A 80 9.61 -1.26 -8.46
N VAL A 81 10.07 -1.37 -7.20
CA VAL A 81 9.99 -0.30 -6.20
C VAL A 81 10.71 0.95 -6.69
N LYS A 82 11.91 0.81 -7.25
CA LYS A 82 12.68 1.93 -7.80
C LYS A 82 11.95 2.59 -8.97
N THR A 83 11.46 1.80 -9.92
CA THR A 83 10.70 2.29 -11.09
C THR A 83 9.48 3.10 -10.65
N VAL A 84 8.68 2.61 -9.70
CA VAL A 84 7.50 3.33 -9.19
C VAL A 84 7.91 4.58 -8.40
N GLY A 85 9.01 4.55 -7.64
CA GLY A 85 9.50 5.69 -6.88
C GLY A 85 10.01 6.84 -7.76
N GLU A 86 10.65 6.51 -8.88
CA GLU A 86 11.32 7.47 -9.77
C GLU A 86 10.41 7.97 -10.91
N ASP A 87 9.49 7.14 -11.43
CA ASP A 87 8.59 7.52 -12.52
C ASP A 87 7.21 7.99 -12.00
N GLU A 88 6.99 9.31 -12.03
CA GLU A 88 5.72 9.91 -11.62
C GLU A 88 4.52 9.46 -12.46
N ARG A 89 4.71 9.09 -13.72
CA ARG A 89 3.60 8.62 -14.57
C ARG A 89 3.12 7.26 -14.10
N ILE A 90 4.06 6.35 -13.79
CA ILE A 90 3.74 5.04 -13.25
C ILE A 90 3.08 5.20 -11.88
N TRP A 91 3.66 6.01 -11.01
CA TRP A 91 3.09 6.28 -9.68
C TRP A 91 1.68 6.88 -9.74
N ASN A 92 1.45 7.86 -10.62
CA ASN A 92 0.11 8.46 -10.80
C ASN A 92 -0.88 7.46 -11.40
N LYS A 93 -0.45 6.59 -12.31
CA LYS A 93 -1.28 5.51 -12.84
C LYS A 93 -1.72 4.54 -11.75
N MET A 94 -0.80 4.09 -10.88
CA MET A 94 -1.14 3.19 -9.76
C MET A 94 -2.09 3.82 -8.74
N ARG A 95 -2.26 5.14 -8.76
CA ARG A 95 -3.14 5.89 -7.87
C ARG A 95 -4.34 6.50 -8.56
N SER A 96 -4.59 6.17 -9.83
CA SER A 96 -5.70 6.75 -10.59
C SER A 96 -7.06 6.41 -9.97
N TRP A 97 -7.14 5.31 -9.21
CA TRP A 97 -8.32 4.91 -8.44
C TRP A 97 -8.78 5.99 -7.45
N ILE A 98 -7.88 6.85 -6.96
CA ILE A 98 -8.22 7.96 -6.05
C ILE A 98 -9.18 8.97 -6.71
N HIS A 99 -9.12 9.08 -8.04
CA HIS A 99 -9.97 9.99 -8.82
C HIS A 99 -11.29 9.33 -9.27
N GLN A 100 -11.49 8.04 -8.99
CA GLN A 100 -12.65 7.26 -9.40
C GLN A 100 -13.61 7.02 -8.24
N ARG A 101 -13.75 8.01 -7.34
CA ARG A 101 -14.55 7.92 -6.11
C ARG A 101 -16.04 7.64 -6.35
N ASP A 102 -16.55 7.93 -7.54
CA ASP A 102 -17.95 7.69 -7.88
C ASP A 102 -18.17 6.33 -8.55
N SER A 103 -17.15 5.47 -8.63
CA SER A 103 -17.28 4.13 -9.21
C SER A 103 -17.96 3.16 -8.23
N PRO A 104 -18.73 2.18 -8.73
CA PRO A 104 -19.31 1.12 -7.90
C PRO A 104 -18.25 0.35 -7.11
N GLU A 105 -17.08 0.09 -7.73
CA GLU A 105 -15.96 -0.59 -7.06
C GLU A 105 -15.43 0.22 -5.86
N TRP A 106 -15.37 1.55 -5.98
CA TRP A 106 -14.99 2.44 -4.89
C TRP A 106 -16.01 2.44 -3.76
N THR A 107 -17.31 2.46 -4.08
CA THR A 107 -18.37 2.47 -3.07
C THR A 107 -18.36 1.19 -2.23
N GLU A 108 -18.15 0.04 -2.87
CA GLU A 108 -18.00 -1.25 -2.19
C GLU A 108 -16.72 -1.30 -1.35
N TRP A 109 -15.61 -0.79 -1.88
CA TRP A 109 -14.35 -0.69 -1.14
C TRP A 109 -14.48 0.23 0.07
N GLU A 110 -15.05 1.43 -0.06
CA GLU A 110 -15.26 2.35 1.06
C GLU A 110 -16.20 1.74 2.11
N ALA A 111 -17.25 1.03 1.68
CA ALA A 111 -18.14 0.31 2.58
C ALA A 111 -17.42 -0.81 3.33
N LEU A 112 -16.55 -1.57 2.67
CA LEU A 112 -15.66 -2.55 3.29
C LEU A 112 -14.73 -1.89 4.32
N MET A 113 -14.12 -0.77 3.94
CA MET A 113 -13.20 0.01 4.78
C MET A 113 -13.85 0.59 6.04
N ARG A 114 -15.16 0.89 6.01
CA ARG A 114 -15.91 1.32 7.19
C ARG A 114 -16.18 0.19 8.18
N ARG A 115 -16.12 -1.07 7.74
CA ARG A 115 -16.39 -2.26 8.56
C ARG A 115 -15.14 -2.79 9.26
N VAL A 116 -13.96 -2.56 8.69
CA VAL A 116 -12.67 -2.91 9.29
C VAL A 116 -12.25 -1.77 10.24
N LYS A 117 -12.47 -1.95 11.55
CA LYS A 117 -12.03 -1.07 12.63
C LYS A 117 -11.05 -1.79 13.54
#